data_AF-A0A2G8TJA5-F1
#
_entry.id   AF-A0A2G8TJA5-F1
#
_cell.length_a   1.000
_cell.length_b   1.000
_cell.length_c   1.000
_cell.angle_alpha   90.00
_cell.angle_beta   90.00
_cell.angle_gamma   90.00
#
_symmetry.space_group_name_H-M   'P 1'
#
loop_
_entity.id
_entity.type
_entity.pdbx_description
1 polymer ?
#
loop_
_entity_poly.entity_id
_entity_poly.type
_entity_poly.pdbx_seq_one_letter_code
_entity_poly.pdbx_strand_id
1 'polypeptide(L)'
;MFLAICFLPAGHAHAEECGINQNTLDQRAVDLAKRHPGGRLDNRHRLVSWRLQGGDVLSVQHAGCMDLVTEIRVTFGSGKAPSESAAIARLLSAVKSRWDGAHADAIARQMSEAALVRTQVGAGAVELTSSRPDESSYKVRLTEQFAAVSWLDG
;
A
#
# COMPACT_ATOMS: atom_id res chain seq x y z
N MET A 1 28.01 -23.53 -31.14
CA MET A 1 27.29 -22.24 -31.05
C MET A 1 26.39 -22.30 -29.83
N PHE A 2 26.86 -21.83 -28.68
CA PHE A 2 26.11 -21.85 -27.42
C PHE A 2 25.65 -20.42 -27.11
N LEU A 3 24.34 -20.19 -27.16
CA LEU A 3 23.72 -18.97 -26.63
C LEU A 3 23.68 -19.11 -25.10
N ALA A 4 24.50 -18.33 -24.40
CA ALA A 4 24.37 -18.15 -22.96
C ALA A 4 23.22 -17.16 -22.72
N ILE A 5 22.11 -17.67 -22.18
CA ILE A 5 21.02 -16.84 -21.67
C ILE A 5 21.50 -16.26 -20.35
N CYS A 6 21.91 -15.00 -20.35
CA CYS A 6 22.10 -14.22 -19.13
C CYS A 6 20.74 -14.03 -18.45
N PHE A 7 20.39 -14.94 -17.55
CA PHE A 7 19.38 -14.66 -16.54
C PHE A 7 19.93 -13.56 -15.63
N LEU A 8 19.46 -12.33 -15.83
CA LEU A 8 19.57 -11.27 -14.82
C LEU A 8 18.88 -11.78 -13.55
N PRO A 9 19.55 -11.80 -12.39
CA PRO A 9 18.86 -12.07 -11.14
C PRO A 9 17.86 -10.92 -10.94
N ALA A 10 16.58 -11.26 -10.90
CA ALA A 10 15.55 -10.38 -10.35
C ALA A 10 16.05 -9.93 -8.96
N GLY A 11 16.28 -8.63 -8.83
CA GLY A 11 16.78 -8.00 -7.62
C GLY A 11 15.93 -8.44 -6.45
N HIS A 12 16.53 -9.22 -5.56
CA HIS A 12 16.01 -9.37 -4.22
C HIS A 12 16.53 -8.12 -3.50
N ALA A 13 15.63 -7.20 -3.13
CA ALA A 13 15.94 -6.20 -2.11
C ALA A 13 16.20 -6.96 -0.81
N HIS A 14 17.44 -7.43 -0.65
CA HIS A 14 17.93 -8.05 0.57
C HIS A 14 17.90 -6.99 1.67
N ALA A 15 17.72 -7.43 2.91
CA ALA A 15 17.66 -6.61 4.12
C ALA A 15 18.89 -5.69 4.36
N GLU A 16 19.86 -5.66 3.46
CA GLU A 16 21.06 -4.80 3.48
C GLU A 16 20.81 -3.35 3.04
N GLU A 17 19.70 -3.02 2.38
CA GLU A 17 19.40 -1.62 1.98
C GLU A 17 18.67 -0.79 3.05
N CYS A 18 18.21 -1.41 4.13
CA CYS A 18 17.80 -0.65 5.30
C CYS A 18 19.08 -0.21 6.05
N GLY A 19 19.53 1.04 5.89
CA GLY A 19 20.66 1.61 6.66
C GLY A 19 20.42 1.69 8.19
N ILE A 20 19.38 1.01 8.70
CA ILE A 20 18.88 0.99 10.07
C ILE A 20 18.76 -0.47 10.51
N ASN A 21 19.31 -0.81 11.67
CA ASN A 21 19.23 -2.15 12.26
C ASN A 21 17.77 -2.63 12.40
N GLN A 22 17.50 -3.88 12.02
CA GLN A 22 16.20 -4.56 12.11
C GLN A 22 15.51 -4.39 13.48
N ASN A 23 16.24 -4.42 14.59
CA ASN A 23 15.67 -4.22 15.92
C ASN A 23 15.01 -2.84 16.08
N THR A 24 15.57 -1.80 15.48
CA THR A 24 15.00 -0.44 15.49
C THR A 24 13.73 -0.37 14.62
N LEU A 25 13.69 -1.12 13.53
CA LEU A 25 12.53 -1.19 12.63
C LEU A 25 11.36 -1.90 13.33
N ASP A 26 11.62 -3.04 13.96
CA ASP A 26 10.65 -3.80 14.75
C ASP A 26 10.11 -2.94 15.90
N GLN A 27 10.97 -2.21 16.61
CA GLN A 27 10.54 -1.31 17.69
C GLN A 27 9.62 -0.21 17.18
N ARG A 28 9.91 0.39 16.01
CA ARG A 28 9.05 1.41 15.41
C ARG A 28 7.67 0.86 15.02
N ALA A 29 7.61 -0.37 14.48
CA ALA A 29 6.36 -1.04 14.16
C ALA A 29 5.53 -1.32 15.42
N VAL A 30 6.20 -1.79 16.48
CA VAL A 30 5.61 -2.00 17.81
C VAL A 30 5.07 -0.71 18.40
N ASP A 31 5.86 0.37 18.37
CA ASP A 31 5.44 1.68 18.87
C ASP A 31 4.27 2.24 18.06
N LEU A 32 4.27 2.02 16.74
CA LEU A 32 3.16 2.41 15.88
C LEU A 32 1.86 1.70 16.27
N ALA A 33 1.90 0.38 16.47
CA ALA A 33 0.74 -0.38 16.92
C ALA A 33 0.27 0.09 18.30
N LYS A 34 1.19 0.30 19.25
CA LYS A 34 0.86 0.75 20.61
C LYS A 34 0.20 2.13 20.67
N ARG A 35 0.58 3.04 19.76
CA ARG A 35 0.00 4.40 19.68
C ARG A 35 -1.46 4.41 19.21
N HIS A 36 -1.96 3.32 18.62
CA HIS A 36 -3.29 3.28 18.05
C HIS A 36 -4.22 2.28 18.76
N PRO A 37 -5.49 2.66 19.04
CA PRO A 37 -6.46 1.75 19.65
C PRO A 37 -6.65 0.46 18.84
N GLY A 38 -6.45 -0.68 19.50
CA GLY A 38 -6.58 -1.99 18.87
C GLY A 38 -5.50 -2.29 17.84
N GLY A 39 -4.34 -1.62 17.91
CA GLY A 39 -3.19 -1.88 17.06
C GLY A 39 -2.75 -3.34 17.11
N ARG A 40 -2.56 -3.94 15.93
CA ARG A 40 -2.10 -5.32 15.73
C ARG A 40 -0.92 -5.33 14.79
N LEU A 41 -0.03 -6.29 15.04
CA LEU A 41 1.11 -6.61 14.20
C LEU A 41 0.95 -8.04 13.70
N ASP A 42 1.40 -8.30 12.49
CA ASP A 42 1.62 -9.68 12.07
C ASP A 42 2.88 -10.27 12.73
N ASN A 43 3.02 -11.59 12.65
CA ASN A 43 4.12 -12.32 13.27
C ASN A 43 5.51 -11.95 12.72
N ARG A 44 5.58 -11.18 11.62
CA ARG A 44 6.82 -10.73 11.00
C ARG A 44 7.06 -9.22 11.17
N HIS A 45 6.20 -8.52 11.91
CA HIS A 45 6.24 -7.06 12.09
C HIS A 45 6.26 -6.25 10.78
N ARG A 46 5.78 -6.82 9.68
CA ARG A 46 5.72 -6.17 8.36
C ARG A 46 4.38 -5.51 8.11
N LEU A 47 3.32 -5.98 8.77
CA LEU A 47 1.98 -5.44 8.67
C LEU A 47 1.56 -4.87 10.02
N VAL A 48 1.31 -3.57 10.05
CA VAL A 48 0.73 -2.87 11.19
C VAL A 48 -0.69 -2.49 10.86
N SER A 49 -1.65 -2.80 11.72
CA SER A 49 -3.06 -2.44 11.50
C SER A 49 -3.72 -1.89 12.75
N TRP A 50 -4.68 -0.99 12.61
CA TRP A 50 -5.46 -0.45 13.72
C TRP A 50 -6.80 0.09 13.24
N ARG A 51 -7.72 0.32 14.18
CA ARG A 51 -9.05 0.84 13.88
C ARG A 51 -9.05 2.36 13.83
N LEU A 52 -9.66 2.93 12.80
CA LEU A 52 -9.91 4.36 12.64
C LEU A 52 -11.21 4.77 13.33
N GLN A 53 -11.35 6.08 13.58
CA GLN A 53 -12.61 6.67 14.01
C GLN A 53 -13.64 6.48 12.88
N GLY A 54 -14.69 5.69 13.13
CA GLY A 54 -15.65 5.27 12.10
C GLY A 54 -15.68 3.76 11.85
N GLY A 55 -14.80 2.99 12.47
CA GLY A 55 -14.84 1.52 12.45
C GLY A 55 -14.03 0.86 11.34
N ASP A 56 -13.57 1.63 10.35
CA ASP A 56 -12.63 1.18 9.32
C ASP A 56 -11.31 0.72 9.95
N VAL A 57 -10.63 -0.22 9.30
CA VAL A 57 -9.30 -0.71 9.73
C VAL A 57 -8.28 -0.25 8.71
N LEU A 58 -7.28 0.50 9.17
CA LEU A 58 -6.12 0.88 8.37
C LEU A 58 -5.02 -0.15 8.60
N SER A 59 -4.49 -0.68 7.52
CA SER A 59 -3.39 -1.63 7.48
C SER A 59 -2.27 -1.07 6.62
N VAL A 60 -1.03 -1.13 7.12
CA VAL A 60 0.17 -0.63 6.45
C VAL A 60 1.19 -1.75 6.39
N GLN A 61 1.57 -2.13 5.18
CA GLN A 61 2.58 -3.14 4.90
C GLN A 61 3.90 -2.50 4.50
N HIS A 62 5.01 -3.08 4.94
CA HIS A 62 6.36 -2.59 4.69
C HIS A 62 7.23 -3.65 3.98
N ALA A 63 8.14 -3.22 3.10
CA ALA A 63 9.12 -4.04 2.36
C ALA A 63 10.31 -4.50 3.22
N GLY A 64 10.12 -4.73 4.52
CA GLY A 64 11.22 -5.03 5.45
C GLY A 64 11.91 -3.78 6.02
N CYS A 65 11.96 -2.66 5.30
CA CYS A 65 12.27 -1.35 5.89
C CYS A 65 10.98 -0.61 6.27
N MET A 66 10.87 -0.10 7.50
CA MET A 66 9.69 0.66 7.98
C MET A 66 9.43 1.94 7.18
N ASP A 67 10.45 2.54 6.59
CA ASP A 67 10.30 3.74 5.76
C ASP A 67 9.84 3.38 4.32
N LEU A 68 9.89 2.10 3.95
CA LEU A 68 9.42 1.57 2.67
C LEU A 68 8.07 0.90 2.83
N VAL A 69 7.02 1.72 2.91
CA VAL A 69 5.64 1.25 2.90
C VAL A 69 5.28 0.76 1.50
N THR A 70 4.99 -0.52 1.36
CA THR A 70 4.63 -1.16 0.09
C THR A 70 3.14 -1.22 -0.16
N GLU A 71 2.32 -1.21 0.89
CA GLU A 71 0.87 -1.20 0.75
C GLU A 71 0.21 -0.41 1.88
N ILE A 72 -0.76 0.42 1.52
CA ILE A 72 -1.70 1.04 2.45
C ILE A 72 -3.09 0.55 2.08
N ARG A 73 -3.78 -0.08 3.04
CA ARG A 73 -5.11 -0.67 2.86
C ARG A 73 -6.09 -0.14 3.90
N VAL A 74 -7.25 0.29 3.44
CA VAL A 74 -8.41 0.64 4.27
C VAL A 74 -9.47 -0.44 4.10
N THR A 75 -9.72 -1.21 5.15
CA THR A 75 -10.81 -2.19 5.22
C THR A 75 -12.04 -1.53 5.81
N PHE A 76 -13.19 -1.62 5.14
CA PHE A 76 -14.39 -0.90 5.52
C PHE A 76 -15.07 -1.56 6.73
N GLY A 77 -15.33 -0.80 7.79
CA GLY A 77 -15.87 -1.31 9.05
C GLY A 77 -17.29 -1.89 8.93
N SER A 78 -18.06 -1.42 7.95
CA SER A 78 -19.39 -1.96 7.58
C SER A 78 -19.34 -3.31 6.88
N GLY A 79 -18.14 -3.79 6.49
CA GLY A 79 -17.97 -4.98 5.65
C GLY A 79 -18.36 -4.78 4.19
N LYS A 80 -18.80 -3.57 3.81
CA LYS A 80 -19.15 -3.18 2.43
C LYS A 80 -18.56 -1.83 2.06
N ALA A 81 -18.06 -1.72 0.84
CA ALA A 81 -17.50 -0.50 0.29
C ALA A 81 -18.54 0.62 0.20
N PRO A 82 -18.15 1.86 0.55
CA PRO A 82 -18.96 3.03 0.21
C PRO A 82 -18.93 3.25 -1.32
N SER A 83 -19.47 4.36 -1.80
CA SER A 83 -19.29 4.74 -3.21
C SER A 83 -17.80 4.76 -3.59
N GLU A 84 -17.48 4.48 -4.86
CA GLU A 84 -16.08 4.51 -5.37
C GLU A 84 -15.36 5.79 -4.96
N SER A 85 -16.00 6.95 -5.15
CA SER A 85 -15.48 8.25 -4.78
C SER A 85 -15.14 8.36 -3.28
N ALA A 86 -16.00 7.84 -2.41
CA ALA A 86 -15.79 7.84 -0.97
C ALA A 86 -14.71 6.83 -0.56
N ALA A 87 -14.63 5.67 -1.22
CA ALA A 87 -13.58 4.68 -0.99
C ALA A 87 -12.19 5.25 -1.34
N ILE A 88 -12.07 5.91 -2.50
CA ILE A 88 -10.84 6.59 -2.93
C ILE A 88 -10.49 7.72 -1.96
N ALA A 89 -11.44 8.56 -1.56
CA ALA A 89 -11.19 9.65 -0.63
C ALA A 89 -10.65 9.16 0.73
N ARG A 90 -11.21 8.06 1.26
CA ARG A 90 -10.71 7.42 2.49
C ARG A 90 -9.30 6.87 2.31
N LEU A 91 -9.02 6.22 1.18
CA LEU A 91 -7.68 5.72 0.85
C LEU A 91 -6.66 6.87 0.77
N LEU A 92 -6.96 7.94 0.05
CA LEU A 92 -6.08 9.11 -0.06
C LEU A 92 -5.81 9.78 1.29
N SER A 93 -6.81 9.85 2.16
CA SER A 93 -6.64 10.35 3.53
C SER A 93 -5.67 9.46 4.33
N ALA A 94 -5.78 8.14 4.19
CA ALA A 94 -4.85 7.20 4.82
C ALA A 94 -3.43 7.35 4.27
N VAL A 95 -3.27 7.51 2.96
CA VAL A 95 -1.97 7.77 2.32
C VAL A 95 -1.34 9.06 2.84
N LYS A 96 -2.08 10.18 2.89
CA LYS A 96 -1.59 11.46 3.43
C LYS A 96 -1.07 11.36 4.87
N SER A 97 -1.57 10.39 5.63
CA SER A 97 -1.15 10.17 7.01
C SER A 97 0.10 9.29 7.17
N ARG A 98 0.56 8.62 6.09
CA ARG A 98 1.59 7.56 6.16
C ARG A 98 2.71 7.71 5.14
N TRP A 99 2.40 8.18 3.94
CA TRP A 99 3.39 8.67 2.99
C TRP A 99 3.54 10.18 3.16
N ASP A 100 4.60 10.74 2.57
CA ASP A 100 4.71 12.19 2.49
C ASP A 100 3.56 12.79 1.64
N GLY A 101 3.35 14.10 1.80
CA GLY A 101 2.29 14.81 1.08
C GLY A 101 2.44 14.75 -0.44
N ALA A 102 3.68 14.68 -0.96
CA ALA A 102 3.95 14.66 -2.39
C ALA A 102 3.47 13.36 -3.04
N HIS A 103 3.71 12.20 -2.43
CA HIS A 103 3.19 10.92 -2.91
C HIS A 103 1.67 10.86 -2.84
N ALA A 104 1.09 11.37 -1.76
CA ALA A 104 -0.35 11.38 -1.61
C ALA A 104 -1.04 12.27 -2.66
N ASP A 105 -0.45 13.42 -2.97
CA ASP A 105 -0.93 14.32 -4.02
C ASP A 105 -0.68 13.75 -5.42
N ALA A 106 0.41 13.03 -5.64
CA ALA A 106 0.66 12.30 -6.88
C ALA A 106 -0.43 11.23 -7.13
N ILE A 107 -0.75 10.41 -6.13
CA ILE A 107 -1.84 9.43 -6.22
C ILE A 107 -3.18 10.13 -6.42
N ALA A 108 -3.47 11.18 -5.65
CA ALA A 108 -4.71 11.93 -5.80
C ALA A 108 -4.86 12.48 -7.23
N ARG A 109 -3.78 13.00 -7.80
CA ARG A 109 -3.74 13.51 -9.17
C ARG A 109 -3.99 12.39 -10.17
N GLN A 110 -3.27 11.26 -10.09
CA GLN A 110 -3.52 10.12 -10.97
C GLN A 110 -4.94 9.58 -10.84
N MET A 111 -5.51 9.57 -9.62
CA MET A 111 -6.88 9.11 -9.40
C MET A 111 -7.94 10.09 -9.95
N SER A 112 -7.60 11.38 -10.02
CA SER A 112 -8.47 12.43 -10.57
C SER A 112 -8.38 12.57 -12.09
N GLU A 113 -7.27 12.15 -12.69
CA GLU A 113 -7.07 12.21 -14.14
C GLU A 113 -7.93 11.12 -14.81
N ALA A 114 -8.64 11.48 -15.88
CA ALA A 114 -9.49 10.56 -16.66
C ALA A 114 -8.72 9.42 -17.36
N ALA A 115 -7.41 9.34 -17.11
CA ALA A 115 -6.45 8.42 -17.68
C ALA A 115 -6.30 7.13 -16.85
N LEU A 116 -7.21 6.83 -15.92
CA LEU A 116 -7.18 5.55 -15.22
C LEU A 116 -7.65 4.40 -16.11
N VAL A 117 -6.79 3.41 -16.28
CA VAL A 117 -7.14 2.10 -16.83
C VAL A 117 -7.78 1.28 -15.72
N ARG A 118 -9.02 0.87 -15.96
CA ARG A 118 -9.78 0.00 -15.06
C ARG A 118 -9.66 -1.44 -15.53
N THR A 119 -9.06 -2.29 -14.72
CA THR A 119 -8.94 -3.72 -14.99
C THR A 119 -9.74 -4.48 -13.95
N GLN A 120 -10.75 -5.21 -14.39
CA GLN A 120 -11.51 -6.07 -13.49
C GLN A 120 -10.67 -7.29 -13.11
N VAL A 121 -10.42 -7.47 -11.81
CA VAL A 121 -9.54 -8.50 -11.26
C VAL A 121 -10.33 -9.46 -10.37
N GLY A 122 -11.18 -10.27 -10.98
CA GLY A 122 -12.00 -11.26 -10.27
C GLY A 122 -13.26 -10.68 -9.62
N ALA A 123 -13.82 -11.41 -8.65
CA ALA A 123 -15.16 -11.25 -8.06
C ALA A 123 -15.48 -9.83 -7.53
N GLY A 124 -15.77 -8.90 -8.43
CA GLY A 124 -16.13 -7.50 -8.10
C GLY A 124 -14.95 -6.61 -7.72
N ALA A 125 -13.71 -7.07 -7.85
CA ALA A 125 -12.54 -6.25 -7.60
C ALA A 125 -12.09 -5.52 -8.86
N VAL A 126 -11.75 -4.24 -8.71
CA VAL A 126 -11.26 -3.37 -9.76
C VAL A 126 -9.86 -2.90 -9.40
N GLU A 127 -8.92 -3.11 -10.30
CA GLU A 127 -7.60 -2.52 -10.24
C GLU A 127 -7.60 -1.26 -11.12
N LEU A 128 -7.16 -0.15 -10.52
CA LEU A 128 -7.00 1.14 -11.16
C LEU A 128 -5.50 1.38 -11.32
N THR A 129 -5.06 1.47 -12.57
CA THR A 129 -3.68 1.82 -12.92
C THR A 129 -3.70 3.06 -13.81
N SER A 130 -2.58 3.78 -13.87
CA SER A 130 -2.43 4.84 -14.85
C SER A 130 -2.41 4.29 -16.28
N SER A 131 -2.95 5.04 -17.23
CA SER A 131 -2.77 4.80 -18.67
C SER A 131 -1.37 5.17 -19.15
N ARG A 132 -0.55 5.79 -18.30
CA ARG A 132 0.87 6.06 -18.50
C ARG A 132 1.67 5.17 -17.54
N PRO A 133 1.86 3.89 -17.88
CA PRO A 133 2.47 2.91 -16.97
C PRO A 133 3.91 3.28 -16.61
N ASP A 134 4.60 4.01 -17.47
CA ASP A 134 5.94 4.55 -17.31
C ASP A 134 6.03 5.73 -16.32
N GLU A 135 4.90 6.32 -15.92
CA GLU A 135 4.84 7.42 -14.94
C GLU A 135 4.31 6.97 -13.57
N SER A 136 3.91 5.71 -13.40
CA SER A 136 3.15 5.27 -12.22
C SER A 136 3.78 4.13 -11.47
N SER A 137 4.40 4.45 -10.35
CA SER A 137 4.99 3.48 -9.41
C SER A 137 3.96 2.79 -8.50
N TYR A 138 2.65 2.90 -8.77
CA TYR A 138 1.61 2.39 -7.88
C TYR A 138 0.37 1.85 -8.59
N LYS A 139 -0.31 0.92 -7.90
CA LYS A 139 -1.61 0.35 -8.26
C LYS A 139 -2.62 0.62 -7.16
N VAL A 140 -3.84 0.98 -7.54
CA VAL A 140 -4.97 1.08 -6.59
C VAL A 140 -5.91 -0.10 -6.82
N ARG A 141 -6.27 -0.81 -5.76
CA ARG A 141 -7.24 -1.90 -5.82
C ARG A 141 -8.47 -1.55 -4.99
N LEU A 142 -9.63 -1.61 -5.62
CA LEU A 142 -10.92 -1.41 -4.99
C LEU A 142 -11.70 -2.72 -5.00
N THR A 143 -12.29 -3.07 -3.87
CA THR A 143 -13.15 -4.25 -3.71
C THR A 143 -14.37 -3.87 -2.89
N GLU A 144 -15.31 -4.79 -2.75
CA GLU A 144 -16.44 -4.61 -1.84
C GLU A 144 -16.03 -4.49 -0.37
N GLN A 145 -14.81 -4.83 0.02
CA GLN A 145 -14.42 -4.90 1.44
C GLN A 145 -13.28 -3.96 1.81
N PHE A 146 -12.47 -3.54 0.83
CA PHE A 146 -11.34 -2.67 1.06
C PHE A 146 -10.97 -1.83 -0.17
N ALA A 147 -10.27 -0.74 0.10
CA ALA A 147 -9.47 0.00 -0.87
C ALA A 147 -7.99 -0.11 -0.47
N ALA A 148 -7.11 -0.33 -1.44
CA ALA A 148 -5.68 -0.44 -1.20
C ALA A 148 -4.89 0.32 -2.26
N VAL A 149 -3.75 0.87 -1.88
CA VAL A 149 -2.70 1.29 -2.82
C VAL A 149 -1.44 0.50 -2.53
N SER A 150 -0.82 -0.02 -3.59
CA SER A 150 0.40 -0.81 -3.51
C SER A 150 1.48 -0.20 -4.40
N TRP A 151 2.72 -0.19 -3.93
CA TRP A 151 3.89 0.17 -4.72
C TRP A 151 4.22 -0.96 -5.71
N LEU A 152 4.67 -0.60 -6.92
CA LEU A 152 4.92 -1.56 -8.01
C LEU A 152 6.34 -2.14 -8.03
N ASP A 153 7.33 -1.36 -7.59
CA ASP A 153 8.73 -1.80 -7.42
C ASP A 153 8.98 -2.31 -6.01
N GLY A 154 8.37 -3.45 -5.66
CA GLY A 154 8.58 -4.14 -4.38
C GLY A 154 9.43 -5.40 -4.54
#